data_AF-A0A938AMP2-F1
#
_entry.id   AF-A0A938AMP2-F1
#
_cell.length_a   1.000
_cell.length_b   1.000
_cell.length_c   1.000
_cell.angle_alpha   90.00
_cell.angle_beta   90.00
_cell.angle_gamma   90.00
#
_symmetry.space_group_name_H-M   'P 1'
#
loop_
_entity.id
_entity.type
_entity.pdbx_description
1 polymer ?
#
loop_
_entity_poly.entity_id
_entity_poly.type
_entity_poly.pdbx_seq_one_letter_code
_entity_poly.pdbx_strand_id
1 'polypeptide(L)'
;MPEHSGSFVHLHVHSEYSLLDGFCRLPQLVQRAKQLGMPAVALTDHGALYGAVDFYRLATAEGIKPIIGLEAYLAPRGMHDREPNIDDRAFHLLLLAENDTGYRNLVQIASAAQLEGFYYKPRIDHDFLAAHSQGLICTTGCLKGEVPSALAEERLDAASRLLDYYFEVFGADRFFFELQDHAIPELQRVNRSLIDLAPRYQARFVATNDVHYLDRSDADLQDILLCVQTATTLHDSNRMRMSDDSYYLRTPQEMRALFAHVPGAIENTLVIAERCQVDLSFKGYHLPDFHVPEGTSLD
;
A
#
# COMPACT_ATOMS: atom_id res chain seq x y z
N MET A 1 8.61 -0.12 24.87
CA MET A 1 8.90 -1.55 25.13
C MET A 1 10.26 -1.90 24.52
N PRO A 2 11.20 -2.52 25.24
CA PRO A 2 12.53 -2.86 24.71
C PRO A 2 12.57 -4.04 23.73
N GLU A 3 11.49 -4.84 23.64
CA GLU A 3 11.50 -6.14 22.94
C GLU A 3 11.63 -6.06 21.41
N HIS A 4 11.40 -4.89 20.80
CA HIS A 4 11.52 -4.70 19.35
C HIS A 4 12.55 -3.64 18.94
N SER A 5 13.45 -3.28 19.86
CA SER A 5 14.61 -2.40 19.59
C SER A 5 15.48 -3.01 18.49
N GLY A 6 15.26 -2.59 17.23
CA GLY A 6 15.95 -3.10 16.04
C GLY A 6 15.11 -3.98 15.10
N SER A 7 13.80 -4.08 15.31
CA SER A 7 12.85 -4.71 14.37
C SER A 7 12.41 -3.73 13.25
N PHE A 8 11.59 -4.22 12.33
CA PHE A 8 11.03 -3.51 11.17
C PHE A 8 9.68 -4.13 10.80
N VAL A 9 8.80 -3.36 10.17
CA VAL A 9 7.48 -3.83 9.69
C VAL A 9 7.34 -3.45 8.22
N HIS A 10 7.09 -4.43 7.36
CA HIS A 10 6.73 -4.15 5.96
C HIS A 10 5.31 -3.57 5.90
N LEU A 11 5.20 -2.37 5.34
CA LEU A 11 3.96 -1.62 5.20
C LEU A 11 3.42 -1.57 3.75
N HIS A 12 4.22 -2.00 2.78
CA HIS A 12 3.87 -2.04 1.36
C HIS A 12 4.13 -3.46 0.84
N VAL A 13 3.09 -4.28 0.79
CA VAL A 13 3.16 -5.72 0.53
C VAL A 13 1.99 -6.17 -0.33
N HIS A 14 2.31 -6.84 -1.44
CA HIS A 14 1.39 -7.41 -2.41
C HIS A 14 1.33 -8.93 -2.22
N SER A 15 0.10 -9.42 -2.04
CA SER A 15 -0.19 -10.85 -1.90
C SER A 15 -0.65 -11.47 -3.22
N GLU A 16 -1.05 -12.74 -3.17
CA GLU A 16 -1.71 -13.41 -4.30
C GLU A 16 -3.02 -12.71 -4.75
N TYR A 17 -3.57 -11.79 -3.94
CA TYR A 17 -4.75 -11.01 -4.28
C TYR A 17 -4.44 -9.74 -5.10
N SER A 18 -3.18 -9.35 -5.23
CA SER A 18 -2.70 -8.49 -6.32
C SER A 18 -2.61 -9.32 -7.60
N LEU A 19 -3.79 -9.58 -8.19
CA LEU A 19 -3.96 -10.60 -9.22
C LEU A 19 -2.97 -10.45 -10.38
N LEU A 20 -2.27 -11.54 -10.66
CA LEU A 20 -1.27 -11.66 -11.73
C LEU A 20 -0.05 -10.74 -11.56
N ASP A 21 0.24 -10.30 -10.34
CA ASP A 21 1.42 -9.48 -10.03
C ASP A 21 2.10 -9.95 -8.73
N GLY A 22 1.34 -9.99 -7.63
CA GLY A 22 1.81 -10.45 -6.33
C GLY A 22 1.86 -11.97 -6.24
N PHE A 23 2.96 -12.48 -5.69
CA PHE A 23 3.26 -13.90 -5.52
C PHE A 23 3.37 -14.31 -4.04
N CYS A 24 3.19 -13.39 -3.10
CA CYS A 24 3.20 -13.69 -1.67
C CYS A 24 1.92 -14.37 -1.23
N ARG A 25 1.93 -15.69 -0.99
CA ARG A 25 0.74 -16.36 -0.43
C ARG A 25 0.50 -15.99 1.03
N LEU A 26 -0.72 -15.61 1.41
CA LEU A 26 -1.04 -15.09 2.76
C LEU A 26 -0.56 -15.98 3.92
N PRO A 27 -0.78 -17.31 3.94
CA PRO A 27 -0.30 -18.14 5.06
C PRO A 27 1.22 -18.09 5.20
N GLN A 28 1.94 -18.08 4.07
CA GLN A 28 3.40 -18.02 4.09
C GLN A 28 3.94 -16.63 4.39
N LEU A 29 3.25 -15.57 3.95
CA LEU A 29 3.57 -14.19 4.32
C LEU A 29 3.58 -14.02 5.85
N VAL A 30 2.50 -14.44 6.52
CA VAL A 30 2.38 -14.36 7.98
C VAL A 30 3.44 -15.19 8.68
N GLN A 31 3.66 -16.43 8.24
CA GLN A 31 4.69 -17.30 8.80
C GLN A 31 6.10 -16.71 8.62
N ARG A 32 6.40 -16.13 7.46
CA ARG A 32 7.69 -15.51 7.17
C ARG A 32 7.92 -14.29 8.04
N ALA A 33 6.94 -13.40 8.16
CA ALA A 33 7.02 -12.23 9.05
C ALA A 33 7.33 -12.65 10.50
N LYS A 34 6.67 -13.72 10.99
CA LYS A 34 6.93 -14.31 12.31
C LYS A 34 8.34 -14.88 12.45
N GLN A 35 8.81 -15.64 11.47
CA GLN A 35 10.19 -16.18 11.44
C GLN A 35 11.25 -15.07 11.47
N LEU A 36 10.97 -13.93 10.83
CA LEU A 36 11.84 -12.77 10.78
C LEU A 36 11.75 -11.88 12.03
N GLY A 37 10.91 -12.23 13.01
CA GLY A 37 10.74 -11.48 14.26
C GLY A 37 10.06 -10.12 14.07
N MET A 38 9.23 -9.98 13.03
CA MET A 38 8.43 -8.77 12.81
C MET A 38 7.17 -8.83 13.70
N PRO A 39 6.81 -7.76 14.44
CA PRO A 39 5.62 -7.75 15.29
C PRO A 39 4.32 -7.57 14.51
N ALA A 40 4.41 -7.06 13.28
CA ALA A 40 3.29 -6.74 12.41
C ALA A 40 3.70 -6.90 10.94
N VAL A 41 2.71 -6.96 10.05
CA VAL A 41 2.89 -6.87 8.60
C VAL A 41 1.64 -6.27 7.98
N ALA A 42 1.80 -5.47 6.93
CA ALA A 42 0.67 -4.95 6.18
C ALA A 42 0.28 -5.84 4.99
N LEU A 43 -0.96 -5.70 4.56
CA LEU A 43 -1.44 -6.17 3.27
C LEU A 43 -1.98 -4.97 2.49
N THR A 44 -1.40 -4.68 1.33
CA THR A 44 -1.66 -3.47 0.56
C THR A 44 -1.77 -3.78 -0.92
N ASP A 45 -2.68 -4.71 -1.26
CA ASP A 45 -2.86 -5.16 -2.63
C ASP A 45 -3.30 -4.05 -3.59
N HIS A 46 -3.03 -4.26 -4.89
CA HIS A 46 -3.39 -3.32 -5.94
C HIS A 46 -4.90 -3.17 -6.12
N GLY A 47 -5.45 -2.00 -5.75
CA GLY A 47 -6.81 -1.58 -6.09
C GLY A 47 -7.94 -2.46 -5.53
N ALA A 48 -7.64 -3.35 -4.59
CA ALA A 48 -8.60 -4.29 -4.03
C ALA A 48 -8.28 -4.68 -2.58
N LEU A 49 -9.32 -5.09 -1.84
CA LEU A 49 -9.24 -5.61 -0.46
C LEU A 49 -9.63 -7.09 -0.36
N TYR A 50 -9.47 -7.85 -1.44
CA TYR A 50 -9.99 -9.22 -1.54
C TYR A 50 -9.46 -10.14 -0.43
N GLY A 51 -8.18 -10.02 -0.08
CA GLY A 51 -7.53 -10.83 0.96
C GLY A 51 -7.68 -10.31 2.38
N ALA A 52 -8.30 -9.14 2.61
CA ALA A 52 -8.20 -8.43 3.89
C ALA A 52 -8.72 -9.23 5.10
N VAL A 53 -9.87 -9.89 4.97
CA VAL A 53 -10.48 -10.67 6.07
C VAL A 53 -9.69 -11.95 6.36
N ASP A 54 -9.25 -12.66 5.33
CA ASP A 54 -8.48 -13.89 5.47
C ASP A 54 -7.10 -13.59 6.06
N PHE A 55 -6.43 -12.54 5.58
CA PHE A 55 -5.19 -12.04 6.14
C PHE A 55 -5.32 -11.66 7.61
N TYR A 56 -6.35 -10.88 7.98
CA TYR A 56 -6.61 -10.50 9.35
C TYR A 56 -6.71 -11.71 10.28
N ARG A 57 -7.48 -12.73 9.86
CA ARG A 57 -7.67 -13.97 10.64
C ARG A 57 -6.37 -14.76 10.78
N LEU A 58 -5.63 -14.93 9.68
CA LEU A 58 -4.36 -15.67 9.67
C LEU A 58 -3.29 -14.99 10.54
N ALA A 59 -3.09 -13.68 10.35
CA ALA A 59 -2.11 -12.91 11.12
C ALA A 59 -2.43 -12.93 12.62
N THR A 60 -3.69 -12.68 12.98
CA THR A 60 -4.15 -12.71 14.37
C THR A 60 -3.94 -14.08 15.01
N ALA A 61 -4.26 -15.17 14.30
CA ALA A 61 -4.08 -16.53 14.81
C ALA A 61 -2.60 -16.87 15.07
N GLU A 62 -1.68 -16.27 14.32
CA GLU A 62 -0.23 -16.47 14.47
C GLU A 62 0.43 -15.51 15.45
N GLY A 63 -0.32 -14.57 16.03
CA GLY A 63 0.20 -13.54 16.94
C GLY A 63 0.96 -12.41 16.22
N ILE A 64 0.74 -12.25 14.91
CA ILE A 64 1.27 -11.13 14.13
C ILE A 64 0.18 -10.09 13.99
N LYS A 65 0.49 -8.82 14.29
CA LYS A 65 -0.49 -7.74 14.15
C LYS A 65 -0.79 -7.48 12.67
N PRO A 66 -2.04 -7.66 12.18
CA PRO A 66 -2.39 -7.31 10.82
C PRO A 66 -2.51 -5.78 10.67
N ILE A 67 -1.94 -5.24 9.59
CA ILE A 67 -2.20 -3.87 9.15
C ILE A 67 -2.96 -3.96 7.83
N ILE A 68 -4.20 -3.47 7.80
CA ILE A 68 -5.03 -3.50 6.59
C ILE A 68 -4.78 -2.22 5.81
N GLY A 69 -4.37 -2.36 4.56
CA GLY A 69 -4.16 -1.24 3.65
C GLY A 69 -4.60 -1.57 2.23
N LEU A 70 -4.27 -0.65 1.33
CA LEU A 70 -4.64 -0.67 -0.08
C LEU A 70 -3.59 0.15 -0.83
N GLU A 71 -3.02 -0.39 -1.89
CA GLU A 71 -2.35 0.45 -2.88
C GLU A 71 -3.40 0.88 -3.91
N ALA A 72 -3.96 2.06 -3.70
CA ALA A 72 -5.03 2.60 -4.53
C ALA A 72 -4.48 3.13 -5.85
N TYR A 73 -5.32 3.15 -6.88
CA TYR A 73 -5.02 3.86 -8.12
C TYR A 73 -5.70 5.23 -8.14
N LEU A 74 -4.95 6.28 -8.42
CA LEU A 74 -5.45 7.63 -8.65
C LEU A 74 -5.56 7.93 -10.14
N ALA A 75 -6.71 8.48 -10.53
CA ALA A 75 -6.91 9.04 -11.85
C ALA A 75 -6.06 10.32 -12.01
N PRO A 76 -5.55 10.62 -13.21
CA PRO A 76 -4.81 11.87 -13.47
C PRO A 76 -5.72 13.10 -13.48
N ARG A 77 -7.03 12.89 -13.61
CA ARG A 77 -8.10 13.90 -13.57
C ARG A 77 -9.24 13.37 -12.70
N GLY A 78 -10.50 13.41 -13.15
CA GLY A 78 -11.64 12.83 -12.44
C GLY A 78 -11.72 11.31 -12.60
N MET A 79 -12.25 10.63 -11.59
CA MET A 79 -12.39 9.16 -11.62
C MET A 79 -13.41 8.67 -12.66
N HIS A 80 -14.22 9.55 -13.23
CA HIS A 80 -15.16 9.24 -14.32
C HIS A 80 -14.59 9.53 -15.73
N ASP A 81 -13.41 10.13 -15.84
CA ASP A 81 -12.81 10.49 -17.14
C ASP A 81 -12.22 9.25 -17.85
N ARG A 82 -12.45 9.15 -19.17
CA ARG A 82 -12.16 7.96 -20.01
C ARG A 82 -11.54 8.31 -21.37
N GLU A 83 -10.74 9.37 -21.43
CA GLU A 83 -10.06 9.80 -22.65
C GLU A 83 -8.78 8.96 -22.89
N PRO A 84 -8.69 8.23 -24.03
CA PRO A 84 -7.51 7.42 -24.34
C PRO A 84 -6.21 8.23 -24.40
N ASN A 85 -5.09 7.66 -23.95
CA ASN A 85 -3.77 8.31 -23.83
C ASN A 85 -3.66 9.43 -22.78
N ILE A 86 -4.77 9.78 -22.12
CA ILE A 86 -4.79 10.73 -21.01
C ILE A 86 -5.19 10.01 -19.73
N ASP A 87 -6.35 9.37 -19.72
CA ASP A 87 -6.92 8.71 -18.53
C ASP A 87 -6.61 7.20 -18.47
N ASP A 88 -5.89 6.66 -19.44
CA ASP A 88 -5.39 5.28 -19.39
C ASP A 88 -4.27 5.10 -18.36
N ARG A 89 -3.66 6.20 -17.92
CA ARG A 89 -2.70 6.24 -16.82
C ARG A 89 -3.41 6.26 -15.46
N ALA A 90 -2.71 5.72 -14.47
CA ALA A 90 -3.08 5.83 -13.08
C ALA A 90 -1.82 5.91 -12.22
N PHE A 91 -1.92 6.62 -11.11
CA PHE A 91 -0.84 6.71 -10.13
C PHE A 91 -1.13 5.82 -8.93
N HIS A 92 -0.09 5.33 -8.29
CA HIS A 92 -0.23 4.51 -7.10
C HIS A 92 -0.29 5.38 -5.83
N LEU A 93 -1.07 4.96 -4.83
CA LEU A 93 -1.13 5.61 -3.53
C LEU A 93 -1.27 4.58 -2.42
N LEU A 94 -0.30 4.51 -1.52
CA LEU A 94 -0.34 3.60 -0.38
C LEU A 94 -1.20 4.19 0.74
N LEU A 95 -2.27 3.49 1.09
CA LEU A 95 -3.19 3.84 2.16
C LEU A 95 -3.24 2.73 3.21
N LEU A 96 -3.15 3.10 4.49
CA LEU A 96 -3.24 2.19 5.63
C LEU A 96 -4.39 2.61 6.54
N ALA A 97 -5.22 1.67 6.95
CA ALA A 97 -6.25 1.93 7.95
C ALA A 97 -5.61 2.08 9.34
N GLU A 98 -5.64 3.30 9.90
CA GLU A 98 -5.20 3.55 11.26
C GLU A 98 -6.22 3.03 12.29
N ASN A 99 -7.50 2.97 11.93
CA ASN A 99 -8.59 2.53 12.80
C ASN A 99 -9.80 2.04 12.00
N ASP A 100 -10.86 1.63 12.68
CA ASP A 100 -12.11 1.15 12.04
C ASP A 100 -12.74 2.17 11.07
N THR A 101 -12.62 3.47 11.33
CA THR A 101 -13.08 4.50 10.39
C THR A 101 -12.24 4.48 9.12
N GLY A 102 -10.92 4.40 9.27
CA GLY A 102 -10.01 4.19 8.13
C GLY A 102 -10.36 2.93 7.34
N TYR A 103 -10.62 1.81 8.00
CA TYR A 103 -11.00 0.57 7.32
C TYR A 103 -12.30 0.74 6.52
N ARG A 104 -13.34 1.37 7.08
CA ARG A 104 -14.59 1.66 6.34
C ARG A 104 -14.32 2.55 5.13
N ASN A 105 -13.45 3.54 5.27
CA ASN A 105 -13.05 4.40 4.15
C ASN A 105 -12.28 3.63 3.07
N LEU A 106 -11.38 2.69 3.43
CA LEU A 106 -10.74 1.80 2.46
C LEU A 106 -11.77 0.96 1.70
N VAL A 107 -12.78 0.42 2.40
CA VAL A 107 -13.87 -0.34 1.76
C VAL A 107 -14.65 0.54 0.77
N GLN A 108 -14.97 1.78 1.15
CA GLN A 108 -15.65 2.73 0.26
C GLN A 108 -14.80 3.11 -0.95
N ILE A 109 -13.51 3.40 -0.74
CA ILE A 109 -12.54 3.67 -1.81
C ILE A 109 -12.45 2.50 -2.78
N ALA A 110 -12.19 1.28 -2.29
CA ALA A 110 -12.08 0.10 -3.14
C ALA A 110 -13.39 -0.19 -3.91
N SER A 111 -14.53 0.06 -3.27
CA SER A 111 -15.86 -0.15 -3.89
C SER A 111 -16.15 0.88 -4.98
N ALA A 112 -15.99 2.17 -4.68
CA ALA A 112 -16.22 3.25 -5.64
C ALA A 112 -15.26 3.18 -6.83
N ALA A 113 -13.98 2.85 -6.57
CA ALA A 113 -12.99 2.65 -7.61
C ALA A 113 -13.41 1.57 -8.64
N GLN A 114 -14.07 0.52 -8.19
CA GLN A 114 -14.57 -0.58 -9.04
C GLN A 114 -15.91 -0.23 -9.71
N LEU A 115 -16.85 0.35 -8.98
CA LEU A 115 -18.22 0.59 -9.46
C LEU A 115 -18.32 1.83 -10.36
N GLU A 116 -17.51 2.85 -10.09
CA GLU A 116 -17.63 4.17 -10.69
C GLU A 116 -16.35 4.60 -11.40
N GLY A 117 -15.20 4.23 -10.81
CA GLY A 117 -13.87 4.66 -11.22
C GLY A 117 -13.15 3.81 -12.26
N PHE A 118 -13.74 2.66 -12.61
CA PHE A 118 -13.05 1.65 -13.40
C PHE A 118 -12.85 2.10 -14.85
N TYR A 119 -11.59 2.07 -15.31
CA TYR A 119 -11.23 2.16 -16.72
C TYR A 119 -10.37 0.97 -17.15
N TYR A 120 -9.04 1.09 -17.06
CA TYR A 120 -8.10 -0.04 -17.13
C TYR A 120 -7.74 -0.59 -15.74
N LYS A 121 -7.85 0.28 -14.73
CA LYS A 121 -7.67 -0.01 -13.31
C LYS A 121 -8.84 0.59 -12.52
N PRO A 122 -9.17 0.09 -11.32
CA PRO A 122 -10.16 0.70 -10.44
C PRO A 122 -9.54 1.94 -9.80
N ARG A 123 -9.95 3.15 -10.20
CA ARG A 123 -9.31 4.40 -9.80
C ARG A 123 -10.26 5.29 -8.98
N ILE A 124 -9.72 6.10 -8.08
CA ILE A 124 -10.43 7.24 -7.48
C ILE A 124 -9.74 8.55 -7.90
N ASP A 125 -10.32 9.70 -7.56
CA ASP A 125 -9.69 11.01 -7.74
C ASP A 125 -9.42 11.69 -6.39
N HIS A 126 -8.79 12.88 -6.46
CA HIS A 126 -8.43 13.68 -5.29
C HIS A 126 -9.64 14.14 -4.47
N ASP A 127 -10.77 14.45 -5.11
CA ASP A 127 -11.96 14.91 -4.40
C ASP A 127 -12.56 13.75 -3.57
N PHE A 128 -12.67 12.56 -4.17
CA PHE A 128 -13.15 11.38 -3.46
C PHE A 128 -12.18 10.96 -2.35
N LEU A 129 -10.87 11.01 -2.59
CA LEU A 129 -9.84 10.72 -1.59
C LEU A 129 -9.96 11.66 -0.38
N ALA A 130 -10.08 12.96 -0.62
CA ALA A 130 -10.19 13.96 0.44
C ALA A 130 -11.42 13.70 1.32
N ALA A 131 -12.57 13.39 0.70
CA ALA A 131 -13.82 13.08 1.39
C ALA A 131 -13.76 11.80 2.25
N HIS A 132 -12.86 10.87 1.94
CA HIS A 132 -12.70 9.58 2.63
C HIS A 132 -11.33 9.42 3.32
N SER A 133 -10.65 10.52 3.61
CA SER A 133 -9.29 10.50 4.17
C SER A 133 -9.24 10.21 5.68
N GLN A 134 -10.36 10.34 6.40
CA GLN A 134 -10.39 10.20 7.86
C GLN A 134 -9.96 8.79 8.31
N GLY A 135 -9.07 8.71 9.32
CA GLY A 135 -8.60 7.43 9.86
C GLY A 135 -7.64 6.66 8.93
N LEU A 136 -7.22 7.26 7.81
CA LEU A 136 -6.19 6.72 6.93
C LEU A 136 -4.83 7.37 7.23
N ILE A 137 -3.78 6.54 7.16
CA ILE A 137 -2.39 6.97 6.97
C ILE A 137 -2.08 6.81 5.49
N CYS A 138 -1.36 7.77 4.92
CA CYS A 138 -1.02 7.86 3.51
C CYS A 138 0.49 8.11 3.37
N THR A 139 1.05 7.68 2.25
CA THR A 139 2.45 7.97 1.91
C THR A 139 2.57 8.59 0.51
N THR A 140 3.77 9.06 0.17
CA THR A 140 4.08 9.48 -1.21
C THR A 140 4.02 8.34 -2.24
N GLY A 141 4.01 7.07 -1.81
CA GLY A 141 3.92 5.89 -2.66
C GLY A 141 5.24 5.45 -3.30
N CYS A 142 5.15 4.42 -4.14
CA CYS A 142 6.24 3.89 -4.96
C CYS A 142 6.58 4.82 -6.13
N LEU A 143 7.52 4.44 -7.01
CA LEU A 143 7.92 5.26 -8.17
C LEU A 143 6.75 5.64 -9.10
N LYS A 144 5.68 4.83 -9.12
CA LYS A 144 4.45 5.11 -9.88
C LYS A 144 3.44 6.01 -9.15
N GLY A 145 3.76 6.52 -7.96
CA GLY A 145 2.95 7.52 -7.26
C GLY A 145 3.07 8.91 -7.89
N GLU A 146 2.10 9.79 -7.62
CA GLU A 146 2.05 11.13 -8.23
C GLU A 146 3.25 12.00 -7.87
N VAL A 147 3.62 12.02 -6.59
CA VAL A 147 4.77 12.81 -6.11
C VAL A 147 6.08 12.23 -6.64
N PRO A 148 6.38 10.92 -6.47
CA PRO A 148 7.56 10.27 -7.08
C PRO A 148 7.65 10.46 -8.59
N SER A 149 6.55 10.33 -9.33
CA SER A 149 6.51 10.52 -10.78
C SER A 149 6.87 11.95 -11.17
N ALA A 150 6.28 12.96 -10.51
CA ALA A 150 6.62 14.36 -10.76
C ALA A 150 8.10 14.67 -10.45
N LEU A 151 8.66 14.09 -9.39
CA LEU A 151 10.07 14.23 -9.02
C LEU A 151 11.00 13.53 -10.02
N ALA A 152 10.64 12.34 -10.51
CA ALA A 152 11.40 11.59 -11.51
C ALA A 152 11.48 12.36 -12.84
N GLU A 153 10.41 13.07 -13.19
CA GLU A 153 10.31 13.95 -14.37
C GLU A 153 10.87 15.36 -14.14
N GLU A 154 11.55 15.61 -13.02
CA GLU A 154 12.17 16.90 -12.65
C GLU A 154 11.16 18.07 -12.54
N ARG A 155 9.88 17.78 -12.32
CA ARG A 155 8.79 18.76 -12.15
C ARG A 155 8.62 19.15 -10.67
N LEU A 156 9.63 19.78 -10.08
CA LEU A 156 9.67 20.15 -8.65
C LEU A 156 8.46 20.98 -8.18
N ASP A 157 8.01 21.95 -9.00
CA ASP A 157 6.85 22.77 -8.66
C ASP A 157 5.56 21.96 -8.61
N ALA A 158 5.40 20.98 -9.49
CA ALA A 158 4.25 20.08 -9.49
C ALA A 158 4.28 19.14 -8.28
N ALA A 159 5.45 18.57 -7.97
CA ALA A 159 5.66 17.75 -6.78
C ALA A 159 5.35 18.53 -5.49
N SER A 160 5.79 19.79 -5.40
CA SER A 160 5.50 20.65 -4.23
C SER A 160 4.00 20.92 -4.07
N ARG A 161 3.27 21.18 -5.16
CA ARG A 161 1.81 21.37 -5.11
C ARG A 161 1.07 20.11 -4.68
N LEU A 162 1.50 18.95 -5.16
CA LEU A 162 0.95 17.66 -4.75
C LEU A 162 1.21 17.41 -3.26
N LEU A 163 2.44 17.66 -2.79
CA LEU A 163 2.77 17.58 -1.36
C LEU A 163 1.89 18.52 -0.53
N ASP A 164 1.74 19.78 -0.95
CA ASP A 164 0.87 20.76 -0.27
C ASP A 164 -0.58 20.20 -0.14
N TYR A 165 -1.13 19.64 -1.22
CA TYR A 165 -2.45 18.96 -1.20
C TYR A 165 -2.50 17.78 -0.23
N TYR A 166 -1.53 16.85 -0.28
CA TYR A 166 -1.54 15.68 0.60
C TYR A 166 -1.38 16.06 2.08
N PHE A 167 -0.57 17.09 2.40
CA PHE A 167 -0.48 17.62 3.76
C PHE A 167 -1.76 18.31 4.21
N GLU A 168 -2.50 18.97 3.31
CA GLU A 168 -3.82 19.53 3.62
C GLU A 168 -4.84 18.44 3.94
N VAL A 169 -4.88 17.36 3.16
CA VAL A 169 -5.84 16.25 3.31
C VAL A 169 -5.54 15.38 4.54
N PHE A 170 -4.29 14.94 4.69
CA PHE A 170 -3.94 13.95 5.71
C PHE A 170 -3.37 14.58 6.98
N GLY A 171 -2.73 15.75 6.87
CA GLY A 171 -1.94 16.37 7.93
C GLY A 171 -0.57 15.70 8.12
N ALA A 172 0.34 16.41 8.79
CA ALA A 172 1.71 15.93 9.05
C ALA A 172 1.77 14.66 9.92
N ASP A 173 0.69 14.38 10.67
CA ASP A 173 0.60 13.19 11.51
C ASP A 173 0.26 11.91 10.74
N ARG A 174 -0.34 12.01 9.55
CA ARG A 174 -0.81 10.86 8.77
C ARG A 174 -0.26 10.80 7.35
N PHE A 175 0.57 11.75 6.94
CA PHE A 175 1.28 11.71 5.67
C PHE A 175 2.77 11.49 5.86
N PHE A 176 3.33 10.48 5.18
CA PHE A 176 4.73 10.09 5.29
C PHE A 176 5.44 10.11 3.93
N PHE A 177 6.71 10.45 3.92
CA PHE A 177 7.55 10.32 2.73
C PHE A 177 8.06 8.88 2.66
N GLU A 178 7.57 8.13 1.69
CA GLU A 178 7.96 6.74 1.47
C GLU A 178 9.27 6.66 0.71
N LEU A 179 10.19 5.85 1.22
CA LEU A 179 11.49 5.60 0.62
C LEU A 179 11.64 4.10 0.35
N GLN A 180 12.03 3.76 -0.87
CA GLN A 180 12.28 2.41 -1.36
C GLN A 180 13.68 2.33 -1.98
N ASP A 181 14.31 1.15 -1.98
CA ASP A 181 15.66 0.98 -2.55
C ASP A 181 15.73 -0.30 -3.41
N HIS A 182 15.80 -0.07 -4.72
CA HIS A 182 15.92 -1.06 -5.79
C HIS A 182 16.93 -0.55 -6.82
N ALA A 183 17.40 -1.41 -7.73
CA ALA A 183 18.30 -1.04 -8.83
C ALA A 183 17.62 -0.21 -9.94
N ILE A 184 17.01 0.91 -9.56
CA ILE A 184 16.36 1.89 -10.44
C ILE A 184 17.04 3.25 -10.26
N PRO A 185 17.77 3.77 -11.25
CA PRO A 185 18.47 5.05 -11.15
C PRO A 185 17.58 6.24 -10.78
N GLU A 186 16.35 6.26 -11.29
CA GLU A 186 15.35 7.30 -11.02
C GLU A 186 14.93 7.31 -9.54
N LEU A 187 14.81 6.13 -8.92
CA LEU A 187 14.40 6.00 -7.53
C LEU A 187 15.41 6.64 -6.57
N GLN A 188 16.71 6.51 -6.83
CA GLN A 188 17.76 7.16 -6.04
C GLN A 188 17.65 8.70 -6.10
N ARG A 189 17.26 9.25 -7.25
CA ARG A 189 17.04 10.70 -7.42
C ARG A 189 15.78 11.14 -6.68
N VAL A 190 14.69 10.38 -6.81
CA VAL A 190 13.42 10.64 -6.11
C VAL A 190 13.62 10.64 -4.60
N ASN A 191 14.29 9.63 -4.03
CA ASN A 191 14.58 9.56 -2.60
C ASN A 191 15.36 10.79 -2.12
N ARG A 192 16.37 11.23 -2.88
CA ARG A 192 17.13 12.45 -2.54
C ARG A 192 16.24 13.68 -2.54
N SER A 193 15.42 13.86 -3.58
CA SER A 193 14.48 14.99 -3.66
C SER A 193 13.47 14.98 -2.51
N LEU A 194 12.95 13.82 -2.11
CA LEU A 194 12.06 13.70 -0.94
C LEU A 194 12.79 14.10 0.34
N ILE A 195 14.04 13.65 0.53
CA ILE A 195 14.86 14.02 1.69
C ILE A 195 15.11 15.54 1.72
N ASP A 196 15.43 16.14 0.57
CA ASP A 196 15.69 17.58 0.46
C ASP A 196 14.42 18.43 0.70
N LEU A 197 13.25 17.93 0.33
CA LEU A 197 11.96 18.60 0.54
C LEU A 197 11.42 18.44 1.96
N ALA A 198 11.77 17.36 2.67
CA ALA A 198 11.20 17.02 3.97
C ALA A 198 11.25 18.15 5.02
N PRO A 199 12.34 18.95 5.16
CA PRO A 199 12.40 20.04 6.13
C PRO A 199 11.30 21.10 5.96
N ARG A 200 10.86 21.37 4.71
CA ARG A 200 9.78 22.34 4.42
C ARG A 200 8.47 21.93 5.06
N TYR A 201 8.23 20.63 5.16
CA TYR A 201 6.97 20.06 5.63
C TYR A 201 7.06 19.45 7.03
N GLN A 202 8.26 19.46 7.63
CA GLN A 202 8.57 18.63 8.81
C GLN A 202 8.16 17.16 8.59
N ALA A 203 8.36 16.68 7.36
CA ALA A 203 7.90 15.37 6.94
C ALA A 203 8.64 14.26 7.69
N ARG A 204 7.90 13.20 8.01
CA ARG A 204 8.47 11.96 8.53
C ARG A 204 8.65 10.97 7.40
N PHE A 205 9.76 10.25 7.43
CA PHE A 205 10.04 9.19 6.46
C PHE A 205 9.48 7.85 6.92
N VAL A 206 9.17 6.99 5.95
CA VAL A 206 8.87 5.57 6.17
C VAL A 206 9.60 4.75 5.12
N ALA A 207 10.36 3.74 5.54
CA ALA A 207 11.00 2.81 4.62
C ALA A 207 10.05 1.64 4.29
N THR A 208 9.95 1.29 3.02
CA THR A 208 9.19 0.15 2.53
C THR A 208 9.99 -0.56 1.43
N ASN A 209 9.50 -1.70 0.94
CA ASN A 209 10.21 -2.50 -0.07
C ASN A 209 9.31 -3.03 -1.20
N ASP A 210 8.07 -2.52 -1.30
CA ASP A 210 7.11 -2.87 -2.36
C ASP A 210 7.07 -4.39 -2.66
N VAL A 211 6.75 -5.18 -1.63
CA VAL A 211 7.04 -6.62 -1.63
C VAL A 211 6.08 -7.36 -2.54
N HIS A 212 6.61 -8.10 -3.53
CA HIS A 212 5.83 -8.91 -4.47
C HIS A 212 6.05 -10.41 -4.33
N TYR A 213 7.11 -10.84 -3.63
CA TYR A 213 7.40 -12.25 -3.35
C TYR A 213 8.05 -12.41 -1.97
N LEU A 214 8.16 -13.64 -1.45
CA LEU A 214 8.58 -13.85 -0.05
C LEU A 214 10.10 -13.93 0.09
N ASP A 215 10.75 -14.75 -0.72
CA ASP A 215 12.19 -14.95 -0.69
C ASP A 215 12.84 -14.43 -1.97
N ARG A 216 14.09 -13.97 -1.88
CA ARG A 216 14.84 -13.46 -3.04
C ARG A 216 14.87 -14.45 -4.22
N SER A 217 14.90 -15.75 -3.94
CA SER A 217 14.88 -16.81 -4.94
C SER A 217 13.57 -16.91 -5.73
N ASP A 218 12.48 -16.30 -5.25
CA ASP A 218 11.17 -16.34 -5.91
C ASP A 218 11.06 -15.30 -7.04
N ALA A 219 12.08 -14.47 -7.27
CA ALA A 219 12.10 -13.46 -8.31
C ALA A 219 11.80 -14.04 -9.71
N ASP A 220 12.38 -15.20 -10.04
CA ASP A 220 12.12 -15.88 -11.31
C ASP A 220 10.66 -16.36 -11.43
N LEU A 221 10.05 -16.77 -10.32
CA LEU A 221 8.64 -17.20 -10.29
C LEU A 221 7.70 -16.01 -10.50
N GLN A 222 8.04 -14.85 -9.94
CA GLN A 222 7.28 -13.63 -10.16
C GLN A 222 7.44 -13.09 -11.60
N ASP A 223 8.64 -13.17 -12.20
CA ASP A 223 8.83 -12.83 -13.63
C ASP A 223 7.99 -13.73 -14.56
N ILE A 224 7.87 -15.03 -14.22
CA ILE A 224 6.96 -15.94 -14.93
C ILE A 224 5.50 -15.50 -14.78
N LEU A 225 5.07 -15.08 -13.58
CA LEU A 225 3.72 -14.59 -13.35
C LEU A 225 3.41 -13.34 -14.20
N LEU A 226 4.35 -12.40 -14.31
CA LEU A 226 4.22 -11.23 -15.17
C LEU A 226 4.14 -11.58 -16.67
N CYS A 227 4.88 -12.61 -17.11
CA CYS A 227 4.73 -13.14 -18.47
C CYS A 227 3.30 -13.63 -18.73
N VAL A 228 2.68 -14.33 -17.77
CA VAL A 228 1.28 -14.77 -17.86
C VAL A 228 0.33 -13.58 -17.91
N GLN A 229 0.53 -12.58 -17.06
CA GLN A 229 -0.29 -11.35 -17.02
C GLN A 229 -0.29 -10.60 -18.36
N THR A 230 0.89 -10.49 -18.98
CA THR A 230 1.11 -9.68 -20.17
C THR A 230 1.04 -10.46 -21.47
N ALA A 231 0.76 -11.77 -21.40
CA ALA A 231 0.77 -12.69 -22.53
C ALA A 231 2.09 -12.64 -23.33
N THR A 232 3.22 -12.53 -22.63
CA THR A 232 4.57 -12.52 -23.19
C THR A 232 5.34 -13.79 -22.81
N THR A 233 6.59 -13.95 -23.29
CA THR A 233 7.45 -15.09 -22.96
C THR A 233 8.74 -14.61 -22.30
N LEU A 234 9.41 -15.47 -21.52
CA LEU A 234 10.70 -15.15 -20.90
C LEU A 234 11.80 -14.75 -21.90
N HIS A 235 11.65 -15.14 -23.16
CA HIS A 235 12.58 -14.81 -24.24
C HIS A 235 12.33 -13.43 -24.86
N ASP A 236 11.20 -12.80 -24.57
CA ASP A 236 10.91 -11.44 -25.01
C ASP A 236 11.74 -10.42 -24.21
N SER A 237 12.59 -9.67 -24.91
CA SER A 237 13.45 -8.65 -24.31
C SER A 237 12.70 -7.41 -23.84
N ASN A 238 11.51 -7.15 -24.40
CA ASN A 238 10.68 -5.98 -24.11
C ASN A 238 9.52 -6.30 -23.16
N ARG A 239 9.48 -7.51 -22.59
CA ARG A 239 8.43 -7.89 -21.64
C ARG A 239 8.45 -7.01 -20.38
N MET A 240 7.30 -6.94 -19.73
CA MET A 240 7.20 -6.38 -18.38
C MET A 240 7.92 -7.31 -17.39
N ARG A 241 8.79 -6.73 -16.55
CA ARG A 241 9.50 -7.41 -15.46
C ARG A 241 9.89 -6.41 -14.39
N MET A 242 10.17 -6.90 -13.18
CA MET A 242 10.80 -6.11 -12.13
C MET A 242 12.21 -5.66 -12.53
N SER A 243 12.71 -4.58 -11.90
CA SER A 243 14.02 -4.01 -12.21
C SER A 243 15.18 -4.91 -11.79
N ASP A 244 15.01 -5.63 -10.67
CA ASP A 244 15.95 -6.58 -10.09
C ASP A 244 15.20 -7.61 -9.20
N ASP A 245 15.95 -8.40 -8.43
CA ASP A 245 15.46 -9.47 -7.56
C ASP A 245 15.17 -9.01 -6.11
N SER A 246 14.98 -7.70 -5.89
CA SER A 246 14.98 -7.12 -4.54
C SER A 246 13.60 -6.83 -3.93
N TYR A 247 12.52 -7.25 -4.60
CA TYR A 247 11.11 -7.05 -4.21
C TYR A 247 10.57 -8.16 -3.29
N TYR A 248 11.46 -8.78 -2.50
CA TYR A 248 11.09 -9.82 -1.55
C TYR A 248 10.83 -9.27 -0.14
N LEU A 249 10.31 -10.09 0.78
CA LEU A 249 10.11 -9.72 2.18
C LEU A 249 11.47 -9.66 2.93
N ARG A 250 12.24 -8.60 2.67
CA ARG A 250 13.56 -8.36 3.26
C ARG A 250 13.55 -8.45 4.79
N THR A 251 14.64 -8.92 5.35
CA THR A 251 14.85 -9.00 6.79
C THR A 251 14.92 -7.60 7.43
N PRO A 252 14.59 -7.45 8.74
CA PRO A 252 14.81 -6.19 9.45
C PRO A 252 16.27 -5.70 9.41
N GLN A 253 17.24 -6.60 9.35
CA GLN A 253 18.67 -6.28 9.25
C GLN A 253 19.00 -5.64 7.89
N GLU A 254 18.49 -6.21 6.80
CA GLU A 254 18.68 -5.66 5.44
C GLU A 254 18.05 -4.27 5.32
N MET A 255 16.80 -4.11 5.76
CA MET A 255 16.11 -2.83 5.70
C MET A 255 16.84 -1.75 6.51
N ARG A 256 17.29 -2.09 7.73
CA ARG A 256 18.11 -1.16 8.53
C ARG A 256 19.42 -0.79 7.86
N ALA A 257 20.09 -1.73 7.20
CA ALA A 257 21.34 -1.44 6.51
C ALA A 257 21.12 -0.47 5.34
N LEU A 258 20.05 -0.66 4.56
CA LEU A 258 19.69 0.23 3.44
C LEU A 258 19.42 1.66 3.90
N PHE A 259 18.60 1.82 4.95
CA PHE A 259 18.10 3.12 5.38
C PHE A 259 18.80 3.69 6.62
N ALA A 260 19.97 3.14 7.02
CA ALA A 260 20.75 3.64 8.16
C ALA A 260 21.12 5.13 8.05
N HIS A 261 21.14 5.66 6.82
CA HIS A 261 21.46 7.05 6.52
C HIS A 261 20.24 7.99 6.62
N VAL A 262 19.03 7.47 6.83
CA VAL A 262 17.78 8.25 6.96
C VAL A 262 17.15 7.99 8.34
N PRO A 263 17.46 8.84 9.34
CA PRO A 263 16.90 8.68 10.68
C PRO A 263 15.37 8.67 10.68
N GLY A 264 14.78 7.73 11.42
CA GLY A 264 13.33 7.62 11.58
C GLY A 264 12.63 6.78 10.51
N ALA A 265 13.25 6.51 9.35
CA ALA A 265 12.58 5.77 8.27
C ALA A 265 12.19 4.34 8.69
N ILE A 266 13.05 3.68 9.47
CA ILE A 266 12.80 2.34 10.02
C ILE A 266 11.90 2.44 11.26
N GLU A 267 12.18 3.35 12.18
CA GLU A 267 11.44 3.47 13.43
C GLU A 267 9.97 3.81 13.20
N ASN A 268 9.68 4.65 12.20
CA ASN A 268 8.32 5.03 11.87
C ASN A 268 7.48 3.86 11.35
N THR A 269 8.08 2.78 10.82
CA THR A 269 7.28 1.59 10.45
C THR A 269 6.64 0.95 11.68
N LEU A 270 7.36 0.91 12.80
CA LEU A 270 6.87 0.40 14.07
C LEU A 270 5.85 1.35 14.70
N VAL A 271 6.06 2.68 14.58
CA VAL A 271 5.10 3.69 15.03
C VAL A 271 3.77 3.57 14.29
N ILE A 272 3.81 3.44 12.96
CA ILE A 272 2.60 3.21 12.15
C ILE A 272 1.93 1.89 12.56
N ALA A 273 2.71 0.82 12.70
CA ALA A 273 2.19 -0.47 13.14
C ALA A 273 1.50 -0.39 14.51
N GLU A 274 2.04 0.36 15.48
CA GLU A 274 1.44 0.56 16.79
C GLU A 274 0.10 1.31 16.70
N ARG A 275 0.03 2.34 15.84
CA ARG A 275 -1.15 3.19 15.62
C ARG A 275 -2.31 2.48 14.93
N CYS A 276 -2.03 1.58 13.98
CA CYS A 276 -3.07 0.84 13.25
C CYS A 276 -3.85 -0.10 14.18
N GLN A 277 -5.11 0.23 14.49
CA GLN A 277 -5.98 -0.49 15.43
C GLN A 277 -7.33 -0.77 14.76
N VAL A 278 -7.35 -1.72 13.82
CA VAL A 278 -8.56 -2.20 13.15
C VAL A 278 -9.03 -3.49 13.83
N ASP A 279 -10.31 -3.58 14.17
CA ASP A 279 -10.90 -4.79 14.76
C ASP A 279 -11.95 -5.41 13.82
N LEU A 280 -11.55 -6.48 13.12
CA LEU A 280 -12.44 -7.30 12.28
C LEU A 280 -12.95 -8.57 12.99
N SER A 281 -12.89 -8.62 14.33
CA SER A 281 -13.48 -9.72 15.08
C SER A 281 -15.00 -9.80 14.85
N PHE A 282 -15.52 -11.02 14.81
CA PHE A 282 -16.94 -11.25 14.60
C PHE A 282 -17.76 -10.81 15.82
N LYS A 283 -18.56 -9.75 15.68
CA LYS A 283 -19.42 -9.20 16.74
C LYS A 283 -20.89 -9.52 16.45
N GLY A 284 -21.28 -10.77 16.64
CA GLY A 284 -22.67 -11.21 16.50
C GLY A 284 -23.18 -11.22 15.05
N TYR A 285 -24.49 -11.39 14.89
CA TYR A 285 -25.14 -11.48 13.59
C TYR A 285 -25.63 -10.12 13.09
N HIS A 286 -25.35 -9.81 11.84
CA HIS A 286 -25.95 -8.66 11.13
C HIS A 286 -27.09 -9.16 10.23
N LEU A 287 -28.26 -9.41 10.83
CA LEU A 287 -29.46 -9.82 10.09
C LEU A 287 -30.20 -8.57 9.58
N PRO A 288 -30.77 -8.61 8.36
CA PRO A 288 -31.67 -7.56 7.88
C PRO A 288 -32.86 -7.38 8.80
N ASP A 289 -33.28 -6.14 9.00
CA ASP A 289 -34.51 -5.84 9.73
C ASP A 289 -35.73 -6.16 8.85
N PHE A 290 -36.54 -7.15 9.26
CA PHE A 290 -37.74 -7.56 8.55
C PHE A 290 -38.97 -7.00 9.24
N HIS A 291 -39.57 -5.98 8.64
CA HIS A 291 -40.79 -5.36 9.13
C HIS A 291 -42.00 -6.23 8.77
N VAL A 292 -42.66 -6.78 9.79
CA VAL A 292 -43.95 -7.48 9.66
C VAL A 292 -45.13 -6.50 9.80
N PRO A 293 -46.30 -6.79 9.17
CA PRO A 293 -47.51 -6.03 9.41
C PRO A 293 -47.89 -6.01 10.89
N GLU A 294 -48.50 -4.91 11.33
CA GLU A 294 -48.94 -4.72 12.72
C GLU A 294 -49.84 -5.88 13.19
N GLY A 295 -49.51 -6.47 14.34
CA GLY A 295 -50.21 -7.64 14.88
C GLY A 295 -49.71 -9.00 14.39
N THR A 296 -48.61 -9.04 13.62
CA THR A 296 -47.97 -10.29 13.15
C THR A 296 -46.62 -10.48 13.86
N SER A 297 -46.25 -11.72 14.18
CA SER A 297 -44.91 -12.09 14.63
C SER A 297 -44.04 -12.55 13.47
N LEU A 298 -42.72 -12.58 13.68
CA LEU A 298 -41.74 -13.24 12.81
C LEU A 298 -41.71 -14.77 12.99
N ASP A 299 -42.35 -15.26 14.07
CA ASP A 299 -42.64 -16.67 14.34
C ASP A 299 -43.85 -17.15 13.52
#